data_AF-A0AAV1RYE2-F1
#
_entry.id   AF-A0AAV1RYE2-F1
#
_cell.length_a   1.000
_cell.length_b   1.000
_cell.length_c   1.000
_cell.angle_alpha   90.00
_cell.angle_beta   90.00
_cell.angle_gamma   90.00
#
_symmetry.space_group_name_H-M   'P 1'
#
loop_
_entity.id
_entity.type
_entity.pdbx_description
1 polymer ?
#
loop_
_entity_poly.entity_id
_entity_poly.type
_entity_poly.pdbx_seq_one_letter_code
_entity_poly.pdbx_strand_id
1 'polypeptide(L)'
;MYKSTLLALEDCLFLAQQNIDSFSNTLETLKSSDDALQSYQVDDLQTLLSATLTNQETCLDGLMLASDSSIKNALLVPISNGTMHYSVGLALFTHGWPLATKRGEPIRCCGPNGGGNFTNINDAVAAAPTNTVASKGYFLIYVVAGVYNEYVSIASNKKYLMMIGEGINQTVITGNRSVDDGWTTFNSATFSKPNLILIM
;
A
#
# COMPACT_ATOMS: atom_id res chain seq x y z
N MET A 1 -2.24 10.48 -29.68
CA MET A 1 -1.69 11.32 -28.60
C MET A 1 -2.74 11.64 -27.54
N TYR A 2 -3.85 12.31 -27.88
CA TYR A 2 -4.87 12.67 -26.88
C TYR A 2 -5.62 11.49 -26.21
N LYS A 3 -5.80 10.36 -26.91
CA LYS A 3 -6.55 9.20 -26.38
C LYS A 3 -5.85 8.53 -25.17
N SER A 4 -4.52 8.38 -25.21
CA SER A 4 -3.76 7.79 -24.09
C SER A 4 -3.78 8.70 -22.87
N THR A 5 -3.64 10.01 -23.08
CA THR A 5 -3.73 11.01 -22.00
C THR A 5 -5.12 11.04 -21.36
N LEU A 6 -6.18 10.93 -22.16
CA LEU A 6 -7.55 10.89 -21.64
C LEU A 6 -7.76 9.66 -20.75
N LEU A 7 -7.31 8.48 -21.19
CA LEU A 7 -7.40 7.25 -20.41
C LEU A 7 -6.61 7.35 -19.09
N ALA A 8 -5.39 7.88 -19.13
CA ALA A 8 -4.60 8.10 -17.91
C ALA A 8 -5.29 9.06 -16.93
N LEU A 9 -6.00 10.09 -17.43
CA LEU A 9 -6.76 11.01 -16.60
C LEU A 9 -8.03 10.36 -16.01
N GLU A 10 -8.70 9.49 -16.76
CA GLU A 10 -9.82 8.67 -16.27
C GLU A 10 -9.36 7.72 -15.15
N ASP A 11 -8.20 7.07 -15.31
CA ASP A 11 -7.59 6.22 -14.28
C ASP A 11 -7.27 7.03 -13.01
N CYS A 12 -6.66 8.20 -13.17
CA CYS A 12 -6.40 9.14 -12.07
C CYS A 12 -7.68 9.55 -11.33
N LEU A 13 -8.76 9.86 -12.06
CA LEU A 13 -10.04 10.24 -11.48
C LEU A 13 -10.66 9.08 -10.69
N PHE A 14 -10.60 7.88 -11.23
CA PHE A 14 -11.06 6.67 -10.55
C PHE A 14 -10.31 6.45 -9.23
N LEU A 15 -8.98 6.53 -9.25
CA LEU A 15 -8.14 6.39 -8.06
C LEU A 15 -8.41 7.49 -7.01
N ALA A 16 -8.62 8.73 -7.46
CA ALA A 16 -8.98 9.83 -6.56
C ALA A 16 -10.35 9.61 -5.90
N GLN A 17 -11.34 9.09 -6.63
CA GLN A 17 -12.66 8.80 -6.10
C GLN A 17 -12.59 7.70 -5.03
N GLN A 18 -11.84 6.61 -5.28
CA GLN A 18 -11.62 5.54 -4.30
C GLN A 18 -11.01 6.08 -3.00
N ASN A 19 -10.06 7.03 -3.10
CA ASN A 19 -9.47 7.68 -1.94
C ASN A 19 -10.50 8.50 -1.16
N ILE A 20 -11.30 9.32 -1.85
CA ILE A 20 -12.32 10.17 -1.22
C ILE A 20 -13.38 9.34 -0.49
N ASP A 21 -13.91 8.31 -1.15
CA ASP A 21 -14.95 7.44 -0.59
C ASP A 21 -14.44 6.75 0.67
N SER A 22 -13.21 6.23 0.62
CA SER A 22 -12.57 5.59 1.77
C SER A 22 -12.33 6.58 2.92
N PHE A 23 -11.88 7.81 2.62
CA PHE A 23 -11.69 8.87 3.63
C PHE A 23 -12.99 9.31 4.29
N SER A 24 -14.07 9.40 3.52
CA SER A 24 -15.40 9.74 4.06
C SER A 24 -15.86 8.68 5.05
N ASN A 25 -15.75 7.40 4.70
CA ASN A 25 -16.11 6.28 5.57
C ASN A 25 -15.31 6.28 6.87
N THR A 26 -14.00 6.56 6.79
CA THR A 26 -13.17 6.66 7.99
C THR A 26 -13.53 7.89 8.83
N LEU A 27 -13.79 9.04 8.21
CA LEU A 27 -14.19 10.25 8.93
C LEU A 27 -15.53 10.08 9.67
N GLU A 28 -16.49 9.37 9.08
CA GLU A 28 -17.74 8.99 9.75
C GLU A 28 -17.48 8.10 10.98
N THR A 29 -16.59 7.11 10.83
CA THR A 29 -16.16 6.21 11.91
C THR A 29 -15.48 6.97 13.06
N LEU A 30 -14.68 8.00 12.75
CA LEU A 30 -14.05 8.87 13.74
C LEU A 30 -15.07 9.75 14.47
N LYS A 31 -16.04 10.31 13.75
CA LYS A 31 -17.10 11.15 14.33
C LYS A 31 -18.05 10.38 15.24
N SER A 32 -18.25 9.09 14.98
CA SER A 32 -19.10 8.22 15.81
C SER A 32 -18.40 7.66 17.05
N SER A 33 -17.10 7.95 17.23
CA SER A 33 -16.32 7.46 18.37
C SER A 33 -16.25 8.56 19.44
N ASP A 34 -17.08 8.48 20.48
CA ASP A 34 -17.07 9.40 21.64
C ASP A 34 -15.89 9.12 22.61
N ASP A 35 -15.16 8.03 22.41
CA ASP A 35 -14.01 7.58 23.21
C ASP A 35 -12.72 7.51 22.36
N ALA A 36 -11.57 7.39 23.04
CA ALA A 36 -10.26 7.21 22.40
C ALA A 36 -10.29 6.10 21.32
N LEU A 37 -9.69 6.37 20.17
CA LEU A 37 -9.72 5.48 19.00
C LEU A 37 -9.26 4.05 19.34
N GLN A 38 -10.06 3.07 18.90
CA GLN A 38 -9.67 1.67 19.00
C GLN A 38 -8.50 1.39 18.04
N SER A 39 -7.63 0.46 18.42
CA SER A 39 -6.41 0.14 17.66
C SER A 39 -6.68 -0.25 16.20
N TYR A 40 -7.85 -0.85 15.90
CA TYR A 40 -8.21 -1.22 14.53
C TYR A 40 -8.54 0.03 13.67
N GLN A 41 -9.20 1.04 14.25
CA GLN A 41 -9.56 2.27 13.54
C GLN A 41 -8.30 3.07 13.18
N VAL A 42 -7.32 3.01 14.08
CA VAL A 42 -5.98 3.56 13.88
C VAL A 42 -5.28 2.82 12.72
N ASP A 43 -5.29 1.49 12.73
CA ASP A 43 -4.68 0.70 11.66
C ASP A 43 -5.34 0.97 10.29
N ASP A 44 -6.66 1.16 10.25
CA ASP A 44 -7.40 1.47 9.02
C ASP A 44 -7.07 2.88 8.49
N LEU A 45 -6.88 3.88 9.37
CA LEU A 45 -6.41 5.22 8.97
C LEU A 45 -5.01 5.17 8.36
N GLN A 46 -4.09 4.45 9.00
CA GLN A 46 -2.73 4.27 8.50
C GLN A 46 -2.76 3.64 7.09
N THR A 47 -3.60 2.63 6.93
CA THR A 47 -3.80 1.92 5.67
C THR A 47 -4.28 2.85 4.57
N LEU A 48 -5.30 3.64 4.87
CA LEU A 48 -5.90 4.54 3.91
C LEU A 48 -4.92 5.62 3.44
N LEU A 49 -4.18 6.23 4.36
CA LEU A 49 -3.17 7.24 4.02
C LEU A 49 -2.10 6.65 3.09
N SER A 50 -1.68 5.41 3.34
CA SER A 50 -0.69 4.69 2.53
C SER A 50 -1.23 4.31 1.15
N ALA A 51 -2.48 3.82 1.09
CA ALA A 51 -3.17 3.53 -0.17
C ALA A 51 -3.36 4.79 -1.01
N THR A 52 -3.69 5.92 -0.37
CA THR A 52 -3.86 7.22 -1.05
C THR A 52 -2.57 7.68 -1.71
N LEU A 53 -1.44 7.58 -1.00
CA LEU A 53 -0.11 7.87 -1.58
C LEU A 53 0.19 6.97 -2.78
N THR A 54 -0.03 5.66 -2.63
CA THR A 54 0.21 4.70 -3.72
C THR A 54 -0.66 5.00 -4.95
N ASN A 55 -1.92 5.33 -4.73
CA ASN A 55 -2.87 5.69 -5.79
C ASN A 55 -2.45 6.98 -6.50
N GLN A 56 -1.93 7.98 -5.78
CA GLN A 56 -1.42 9.21 -6.38
C GLN A 56 -0.17 8.98 -7.22
N GLU A 57 0.78 8.20 -6.72
CA GLU A 57 2.02 7.87 -7.45
C GLU A 57 1.71 7.05 -8.70
N THR A 58 0.81 6.06 -8.60
CA THR A 58 0.34 5.27 -9.76
C THR A 58 -0.30 6.17 -10.83
N CYS A 59 -1.15 7.11 -10.41
CA CYS A 59 -1.74 8.09 -11.30
C CYS A 59 -0.67 8.97 -11.97
N LEU A 60 0.28 9.48 -11.18
CA LEU A 60 1.36 10.34 -11.70
C LEU A 60 2.23 9.60 -12.72
N ASP A 61 2.63 8.37 -12.42
CA ASP A 61 3.42 7.53 -13.32
C ASP A 61 2.68 7.28 -14.65
N GLY A 62 1.41 6.88 -14.59
CA GLY A 62 0.58 6.68 -15.77
C GLY A 62 0.46 7.95 -16.63
N LEU A 63 0.22 9.09 -15.98
CA LEU A 63 0.12 10.39 -16.64
C LEU A 63 1.46 10.82 -17.26
N MET A 64 2.59 10.55 -16.59
CA MET A 64 3.93 10.88 -17.08
C MET A 64 4.31 10.03 -18.31
N LEU A 65 3.83 8.80 -18.42
CA LEU A 65 4.02 7.97 -19.61
C LEU A 65 3.10 8.38 -20.78
N ALA A 66 1.88 8.84 -20.47
CA ALA A 66 0.83 9.05 -21.48
C ALA A 66 0.72 10.48 -22.05
N SER A 67 1.30 11.48 -21.39
CA SER A 67 1.04 12.92 -21.66
C SER A 67 2.23 13.68 -22.23
N ASP A 68 1.96 14.85 -22.80
CA ASP A 68 2.98 15.82 -23.22
C ASP A 68 3.48 16.71 -22.07
N SER A 69 4.63 17.35 -22.29
CA SER A 69 5.29 18.22 -21.31
C SER A 69 4.41 19.36 -20.78
N SER A 70 3.48 19.89 -21.60
CA SER A 70 2.54 20.93 -21.19
C SER A 70 1.57 20.45 -20.09
N ILE A 71 1.01 19.26 -20.25
CA ILE A 71 0.08 18.64 -19.29
C ILE A 71 0.82 18.19 -18.04
N LYS A 72 2.02 17.62 -18.19
CA LYS A 72 2.90 17.27 -17.07
C LYS A 72 3.18 18.48 -16.19
N ASN A 73 3.62 19.60 -16.78
CA ASN A 73 3.96 20.80 -16.03
C ASN A 73 2.75 21.43 -15.32
N ALA A 74 1.57 21.37 -15.93
CA ALA A 74 0.34 21.88 -15.33
C ALA A 74 -0.11 21.04 -14.11
N LEU A 75 0.11 19.71 -14.14
CA LEU A 75 -0.39 18.78 -13.13
C LEU A 75 0.65 18.38 -12.07
N LEU A 76 1.95 18.56 -12.34
CA LEU A 76 3.03 18.22 -11.40
C LEU A 76 2.90 18.95 -10.06
N VAL A 77 2.64 20.26 -10.06
CA VAL A 77 2.57 21.04 -8.81
C VAL A 77 1.35 20.66 -7.95
N PRO A 78 0.11 20.60 -8.48
CA PRO A 78 -1.04 20.15 -7.71
C PRO A 78 -0.87 18.72 -7.16
N ILE A 79 -0.35 17.79 -7.96
CA ILE A 79 -0.16 16.40 -7.54
C ILE A 79 0.91 16.33 -6.45
N SER A 80 2.07 16.96 -6.66
CA SER A 80 3.17 16.98 -5.67
C SER A 80 2.75 17.57 -4.33
N ASN A 81 1.99 18.67 -4.34
CA ASN A 81 1.46 19.26 -3.11
C ASN A 81 0.45 18.34 -2.42
N GLY A 82 -0.38 17.61 -3.18
CA GLY A 82 -1.29 16.60 -2.65
C GLY A 82 -0.53 15.46 -1.97
N THR A 83 0.48 14.90 -2.65
CA THR A 83 1.34 13.83 -2.13
C THR A 83 2.06 14.25 -0.85
N MET A 84 2.48 15.52 -0.76
CA MET A 84 3.08 16.08 0.45
C MET A 84 2.12 16.05 1.65
N HIS A 85 0.83 16.35 1.46
CA HIS A 85 -0.14 16.34 2.56
C HIS A 85 -0.36 14.92 3.11
N TYR A 86 -0.52 13.94 2.22
CA TYR A 86 -0.75 12.56 2.64
C TYR A 86 0.50 11.92 3.27
N SER A 87 1.69 12.26 2.77
CA SER A 87 2.96 11.77 3.33
C SER A 87 3.24 12.36 4.71
N VAL A 88 2.99 13.67 4.90
CA VAL A 88 3.06 14.29 6.23
C VAL A 88 2.02 13.66 7.17
N GLY A 89 0.79 13.44 6.71
CA GLY A 89 -0.25 12.77 7.48
C GLY A 89 0.18 11.36 7.92
N LEU A 90 0.73 10.56 7.01
CA LEU A 90 1.23 9.22 7.30
C LEU A 90 2.43 9.23 8.25
N ALA A 91 3.35 10.17 8.09
CA ALA A 91 4.51 10.35 8.97
C ALA A 91 4.07 10.71 10.40
N LEU A 92 3.15 11.66 10.54
CA LEU A 92 2.56 12.02 11.83
C LEU A 92 1.86 10.83 12.47
N PHE A 93 1.18 10.01 11.68
CA PHE A 93 0.49 8.82 12.17
C PHE A 93 1.47 7.74 12.66
N THR A 94 2.48 7.43 11.86
CA THR A 94 3.50 6.42 12.17
C THR A 94 4.37 6.79 13.37
N HIS A 95 4.69 8.06 13.56
CA HIS A 95 5.50 8.54 14.68
C HIS A 95 4.67 8.92 15.92
N GLY A 96 3.49 9.50 15.72
CA GLY A 96 2.61 9.97 16.79
C GLY A 96 1.78 8.86 17.44
N TRP A 97 1.58 7.74 16.74
CA TRP A 97 0.94 6.54 17.27
C TRP A 97 1.94 5.39 17.24
N PRO A 98 2.74 5.20 18.31
CA PRO A 98 3.77 4.18 18.32
C PRO A 98 3.18 2.82 17.97
N LEU A 99 3.89 2.04 17.16
CA LEU A 99 3.61 0.63 16.83
C LEU A 99 3.39 -0.27 18.07
N ALA A 100 3.65 0.25 19.28
CA ALA A 100 3.47 -0.37 20.58
C ALA A 100 2.04 -0.89 20.88
N THR A 101 1.02 -0.50 20.11
CA THR A 101 -0.33 -1.10 20.21
C THR A 101 -0.56 -2.33 19.32
N LYS A 102 0.34 -2.68 18.39
CA LYS A 102 0.18 -3.90 17.58
C LYS A 102 0.70 -5.10 18.40
N ARG A 103 -0.23 -5.93 18.89
CA ARG A 103 0.11 -7.12 19.70
C ARG A 103 0.76 -8.20 18.85
N GLY A 104 2.05 -8.42 19.09
CA GLY A 104 2.87 -9.46 18.48
C GLY A 104 4.19 -8.86 18.00
N GLU A 105 5.32 -9.50 18.33
CA GLU A 105 6.59 -9.08 17.73
C GLU A 105 6.46 -9.16 16.20
N PRO A 106 6.68 -8.06 15.47
CA PRO A 106 6.60 -8.08 14.03
C PRO A 106 7.62 -9.05 13.48
N ILE A 107 7.22 -9.87 12.50
CA ILE A 107 8.22 -10.59 11.72
C ILE A 107 8.97 -9.54 10.91
N ARG A 108 10.21 -9.27 11.31
CA ARG A 108 11.14 -8.46 10.53
C ARG A 108 11.63 -9.29 9.35
N CYS A 109 11.08 -8.99 8.19
CA CYS A 109 11.40 -9.62 6.93
C CYS A 109 12.67 -9.03 6.36
N CYS A 110 13.60 -9.95 6.09
CA CYS A 110 14.46 -10.02 4.92
C CYS A 110 15.06 -8.73 4.39
N GLY A 111 16.30 -8.40 4.78
CA GLY A 111 17.13 -7.65 3.84
C GLY A 111 17.59 -8.59 2.71
N PRO A 112 17.71 -8.12 1.46
CA PRO A 112 18.40 -8.87 0.39
C PRO A 112 19.79 -9.35 0.81
N ASN A 113 20.38 -8.67 1.79
CA ASN A 113 21.71 -8.90 2.34
C ASN A 113 21.70 -9.71 3.67
N GLY A 114 20.59 -10.35 4.05
CA GLY A 114 20.55 -11.32 5.16
C GLY A 114 20.38 -10.75 6.58
N GLY A 115 19.76 -9.57 6.73
CA GLY A 115 19.62 -8.88 8.03
C GLY A 115 18.35 -9.19 8.84
N GLY A 116 17.51 -10.15 8.43
CA GLY A 116 16.20 -10.44 9.05
C GLY A 116 15.95 -11.94 9.29
N ASN A 117 14.75 -12.29 9.81
CA ASN A 117 14.39 -13.68 10.12
C ASN A 117 14.21 -14.57 8.88
N PHE A 118 14.03 -13.96 7.72
CA PHE A 118 13.78 -14.61 6.45
C PHE A 118 14.61 -13.90 5.36
N THR A 119 14.69 -14.48 4.16
CA THR A 119 15.33 -13.85 2.97
C THR A 119 14.35 -13.38 1.91
N ASN A 120 13.12 -13.92 1.88
CA ASN A 120 12.08 -13.57 0.90
C ASN A 120 10.76 -13.22 1.59
N ILE A 121 9.91 -12.41 0.95
CA ILE A 121 8.62 -12.00 1.51
C ILE A 121 7.66 -13.20 1.58
N ASN A 122 7.71 -14.10 0.59
CA ASN A 122 6.90 -15.32 0.57
C ASN A 122 7.11 -16.22 1.81
N ASP A 123 8.34 -16.33 2.34
CA ASP A 123 8.64 -17.13 3.52
C ASP A 123 8.02 -16.53 4.78
N ALA A 124 8.04 -15.21 4.90
CA ALA A 124 7.39 -14.50 6.00
C ALA A 124 5.86 -14.60 5.94
N VAL A 125 5.28 -14.52 4.75
CA VAL A 125 3.85 -14.78 4.53
C VAL A 125 3.49 -16.22 4.90
N ALA A 126 4.36 -17.19 4.58
CA ALA A 126 4.15 -18.58 4.95
C ALA A 126 4.17 -18.79 6.47
N ALA A 127 5.08 -18.11 7.17
CA ALA A 127 5.18 -18.14 8.64
C ALA A 127 4.01 -17.47 9.36
N ALA A 128 3.28 -16.58 8.69
CA ALA A 128 2.14 -15.90 9.30
C ALA A 128 0.99 -16.88 9.67
N PRO A 129 0.24 -16.62 10.75
CA PRO A 129 -0.87 -17.48 11.17
C PRO A 129 -2.01 -17.48 10.14
N THR A 130 -2.70 -18.62 10.03
CA THR A 130 -3.92 -18.78 9.21
C THR A 130 -5.17 -18.66 10.06
N ASN A 131 -6.27 -18.20 9.46
CA ASN A 131 -7.60 -18.10 10.09
C ASN A 131 -7.61 -17.26 11.38
N THR A 132 -6.80 -16.20 11.40
CA THR A 132 -6.85 -15.15 12.42
C THR A 132 -8.22 -14.47 12.43
N VAL A 133 -8.59 -13.93 13.60
CA VAL A 133 -9.85 -13.21 13.85
C VAL A 133 -9.55 -11.74 14.09
N ALA A 134 -10.48 -10.85 13.70
CA ALA A 134 -10.31 -9.40 13.83
C ALA A 134 -9.93 -8.96 15.26
N SER A 135 -10.46 -9.63 16.29
CA SER A 135 -10.20 -9.32 17.70
C SER A 135 -8.75 -9.52 18.14
N LYS A 136 -7.94 -10.25 17.35
CA LYS A 136 -6.50 -10.41 17.58
C LYS A 136 -5.65 -9.33 16.91
N GLY A 137 -6.28 -8.45 16.13
CA GLY A 137 -5.59 -7.41 15.36
C GLY A 137 -4.83 -7.96 14.16
N TYR A 138 -4.01 -7.10 13.56
CA TYR A 138 -3.20 -7.44 12.40
C TYR A 138 -1.91 -8.16 12.78
N PHE A 139 -1.53 -9.18 11.99
CA PHE A 139 -0.22 -9.77 12.03
C PHE A 139 0.74 -8.95 11.16
N LEU A 140 1.71 -8.31 11.80
CA LEU A 140 2.63 -7.37 11.16
C LEU A 140 3.86 -8.06 10.56
N ILE A 141 4.04 -7.86 9.27
CA ILE A 141 5.22 -8.22 8.46
C ILE A 141 5.93 -6.91 8.13
N TYR A 142 7.10 -6.68 8.73
CA TYR A 142 7.91 -5.49 8.46
C TYR A 142 8.97 -5.81 7.41
N VAL A 143 8.91 -5.19 6.25
CA VAL A 143 9.83 -5.41 5.13
C VAL A 143 10.83 -4.27 5.10
N VAL A 144 12.11 -4.59 5.23
CA VAL A 144 13.18 -3.58 5.20
C VAL A 144 13.39 -3.02 3.78
N ALA A 145 14.20 -1.98 3.64
CA ALA A 145 14.59 -1.46 2.35
C ALA A 145 15.32 -2.53 1.51
N GLY A 146 14.95 -2.62 0.25
CA GLY A 146 15.44 -3.63 -0.67
C GLY A 146 14.58 -3.74 -1.93
N VAL A 147 15.16 -4.33 -2.96
CA VAL A 147 14.44 -4.70 -4.18
C VAL A 147 14.21 -6.21 -4.16
N TYR A 148 12.94 -6.61 -4.16
CA TYR A 148 12.48 -7.99 -4.09
C TYR A 148 11.86 -8.37 -5.43
N ASN A 149 12.58 -9.15 -6.22
CA ASN A 149 12.06 -9.68 -7.48
C ASN A 149 11.31 -10.99 -7.22
N GLU A 150 10.07 -10.87 -6.74
CA GLU A 150 9.23 -12.01 -6.38
C GLU A 150 7.74 -11.73 -6.63
N TYR A 151 6.98 -12.81 -6.86
CA TYR A 151 5.53 -12.73 -6.99
C TYR A 151 4.90 -13.16 -5.68
N VAL A 152 4.26 -12.23 -4.99
CA VAL A 152 3.66 -12.47 -3.67
C VAL A 152 2.18 -12.73 -3.84
N SER A 153 1.75 -13.97 -3.58
CA SER A 153 0.35 -14.35 -3.54
C SER A 153 -0.02 -14.78 -2.14
N ILE A 154 -1.00 -14.11 -1.56
CA ILE A 154 -1.37 -14.39 -0.18
C ILE A 154 -2.72 -15.10 -0.17
N ALA A 155 -2.70 -16.37 0.27
CA ALA A 155 -3.86 -17.23 0.31
C ALA A 155 -5.03 -16.63 1.12
N SER A 156 -6.27 -16.94 0.74
CA SER A 156 -7.50 -16.37 1.33
C SER A 156 -7.65 -16.67 2.83
N ASN A 157 -7.08 -17.78 3.30
CA ASN A 157 -7.06 -18.19 4.71
C ASN A 157 -6.06 -17.39 5.57
N LYS A 158 -5.10 -16.67 4.99
CA LYS A 158 -4.20 -15.75 5.71
C LYS A 158 -4.91 -14.41 5.92
N LYS A 159 -5.75 -14.28 6.95
CA LYS A 159 -6.53 -13.05 7.21
C LYS A 159 -5.73 -12.07 8.08
N TYR A 160 -6.15 -10.80 8.10
CA TYR A 160 -5.60 -9.76 8.98
C TYR A 160 -4.07 -9.68 8.93
N LEU A 161 -3.49 -9.80 7.74
CA LEU A 161 -2.07 -9.56 7.53
C LEU A 161 -1.87 -8.09 7.21
N MET A 162 -0.82 -7.51 7.79
CA MET A 162 -0.39 -6.16 7.53
C MET A 162 1.08 -6.19 7.16
N MET A 163 1.41 -5.63 6.00
CA MET A 163 2.79 -5.51 5.54
C MET A 163 3.19 -4.04 5.55
N ILE A 164 4.30 -3.71 6.20
CA ILE A 164 4.82 -2.34 6.27
C ILE A 164 6.25 -2.31 5.69
N GLY A 165 6.50 -1.46 4.71
CA GLY A 165 7.83 -1.18 4.15
C GLY A 165 8.59 -0.08 4.91
N GLU A 166 9.87 0.13 4.57
CA GLU A 166 10.69 1.24 5.07
C GLU A 166 10.41 2.58 4.36
N GLY A 167 9.56 2.57 3.33
CA GLY A 167 9.18 3.75 2.56
C GLY A 167 8.98 3.45 1.08
N ILE A 168 8.23 4.32 0.41
CA ILE A 168 8.18 4.38 -1.05
C ILE A 168 9.58 4.53 -1.63
N ASN A 169 9.88 3.80 -2.71
CA ASN A 169 11.19 3.71 -3.35
C ASN A 169 12.34 3.15 -2.48
N GLN A 170 12.08 2.74 -1.24
CA GLN A 170 13.04 2.04 -0.38
C GLN A 170 12.79 0.54 -0.41
N THR A 171 11.52 0.15 -0.21
CA THR A 171 11.06 -1.23 -0.32
C THR A 171 10.31 -1.39 -1.64
N VAL A 172 10.86 -2.18 -2.56
CA VAL A 172 10.30 -2.36 -3.91
C VAL A 172 10.06 -3.83 -4.18
N ILE A 173 8.80 -4.22 -4.37
CA ILE A 173 8.44 -5.55 -4.87
C ILE A 173 8.23 -5.44 -6.37
N THR A 174 9.01 -6.18 -7.16
CA THR A 174 9.02 -6.08 -8.62
C THR A 174 8.79 -7.44 -9.27
N GLY A 175 8.25 -7.39 -10.49
CA GLY A 175 7.95 -8.55 -11.31
C GLY A 175 7.73 -8.12 -12.76
N ASN A 176 8.01 -9.02 -13.69
CA ASN A 176 7.98 -8.78 -15.13
C ASN A 176 7.06 -9.77 -15.89
N ARG A 177 5.98 -10.26 -15.26
CA ARG A 177 5.03 -11.17 -15.95
C ARG A 177 4.06 -10.36 -16.78
N SER A 178 3.79 -10.82 -18.00
CA SER A 178 2.84 -10.18 -18.90
C SER A 178 1.97 -11.20 -19.65
N VAL A 179 0.88 -10.71 -20.27
CA VAL A 179 0.02 -11.54 -21.13
C VAL A 179 0.77 -12.00 -22.39
N ASP A 180 1.64 -11.14 -22.92
CA ASP A 180 2.47 -11.46 -24.09
C ASP A 180 3.44 -12.62 -23.80
N ASP A 181 3.84 -12.81 -22.53
CA ASP A 181 4.66 -13.93 -22.06
C ASP A 181 3.85 -15.21 -21.72
N GLY A 182 2.55 -15.24 -22.04
CA GLY A 182 1.68 -16.40 -21.80
C GLY A 182 1.06 -16.49 -20.41
N TRP A 183 1.15 -15.43 -19.59
CA TRP A 183 0.45 -15.36 -18.31
C TRP A 183 -0.97 -14.81 -18.47
N THR A 184 -1.89 -15.21 -17.59
CA THR A 184 -3.19 -14.54 -17.53
C THR A 184 -3.06 -13.22 -16.80
N THR A 185 -3.94 -12.24 -17.07
CA THR A 185 -4.00 -10.96 -16.35
C THR A 185 -4.05 -11.14 -14.83
N PHE A 186 -4.73 -12.19 -14.36
CA PHE A 186 -4.81 -12.51 -12.93
C PHE A 186 -3.48 -13.04 -12.37
N ASN A 187 -2.76 -13.87 -13.13
CA ASN A 187 -1.50 -14.50 -12.70
C ASN A 187 -0.26 -13.65 -12.99
N SER A 188 -0.40 -12.53 -13.71
CA SER A 188 0.69 -11.59 -13.99
C SER A 188 0.91 -10.56 -12.87
N ALA A 189 -0.01 -10.48 -11.89
CA ALA A 189 0.12 -9.57 -10.77
C ALA A 189 1.36 -9.89 -9.90
N THR A 190 2.24 -8.90 -9.72
CA THR A 190 3.41 -8.97 -8.81
C THR A 190 2.97 -9.18 -7.36
N PHE A 191 1.81 -8.65 -7.00
CA PHE A 191 1.24 -8.75 -5.67
C PHE A 191 -0.27 -8.98 -5.75
N SER A 192 -0.78 -10.00 -5.07
CA SER A 192 -2.21 -10.34 -5.12
C SER A 192 -2.76 -10.79 -3.76
N LYS A 193 -3.76 -10.04 -3.26
CA LYS A 193 -4.66 -10.44 -2.18
C LYS A 193 -5.93 -9.58 -2.12
N PRO A 194 -7.13 -10.18 -1.95
CA PRO A 194 -8.38 -9.41 -1.80
C PRO A 194 -8.56 -8.63 -0.50
N ASN A 195 -7.77 -8.85 0.56
CA ASN A 195 -7.93 -8.18 1.87
C ASN A 195 -6.58 -8.06 2.61
N LEU A 196 -5.55 -7.55 1.93
CA LEU A 196 -4.27 -7.26 2.56
C LEU A 196 -4.07 -5.76 2.64
N ILE A 197 -3.59 -5.34 3.79
CA ILE A 197 -3.12 -3.99 4.04
C ILE A 197 -1.62 -3.97 3.75
N LEU A 198 -1.26 -3.36 2.62
CA LEU A 198 0.12 -3.02 2.29
C LEU A 198 0.32 -1.53 2.56
N ILE A 199 1.26 -1.21 3.43
CA ILE A 199 1.70 0.14 3.73
C ILE A 199 3.14 0.27 3.24
N MET A 200 3.33 1.06 2.18
CA MET A 200 4.67 1.41 1.69
C MET A 200 5.12 2.72 2.30
#